data_AF-A0A2R8B235-F1
#
_entry.id   AF-A0A2R8B235-F1
#
_cell.length_a   1.000
_cell.length_b   1.000
_cell.length_c   1.000
_cell.angle_alpha   90.00
_cell.angle_beta   90.00
_cell.angle_gamma   90.00
#
_symmetry.space_group_name_H-M   'P 1'
#
loop_
_entity.id
_entity.type
_entity.pdbx_description
1 polymer ?
#
loop_
_entity_poly.entity_id
_entity_poly.type
_entity_poly.pdbx_seq_one_letter_code
_entity_poly.pdbx_strand_id
1 'polypeptide(L)'
;MSSRLRKLFYPVLRLAVAGVIFAVLAGIMNFGETLAVLGASEPSLVAAAMVLFGVGQVLSCVRWRLTLSQIIAAPPRVLMLLRLYLIGMFVNLGLPTMTGGDIVRAELLRRFGGGRGGAYASIFADRLVGVLAVVLVAIGAIALAGDRIDGQSRHLVLVALLGLTCALVVFVLVFSWSRARLRWPALGTFFEALRLLRRRPRVLALSLAIAISVQVIGVIVPIVLLAWAMSIAIPVAVHFALIPIIVLAALVPVAPNGLGVREAAFVVLYGQFGVGPEPAFALGLSWSIVLTIYGLFGGLALAFGDPSVRSGALGGARQKQDCHGATTQHRSDGVVLGALRRSWPWR
;
A
#
# COMPACT_ATOMS: atom_id res chain seq x y z
N MET A 1 -27.57 -15.78 12.03
CA MET A 1 -26.19 -15.98 11.50
C MET A 1 -25.17 -15.72 12.61
N SER A 2 -24.52 -16.77 13.11
CA SER A 2 -23.58 -16.69 14.24
C SER A 2 -22.39 -15.78 13.92
N SER A 3 -21.84 -15.10 14.94
CA SER A 3 -20.73 -14.17 14.79
C SER A 3 -19.48 -14.80 14.15
N ARG A 4 -19.31 -16.13 14.23
CA ARG A 4 -18.23 -16.88 13.56
C ARG A 4 -18.42 -16.98 12.04
N LEU A 5 -19.66 -17.18 11.57
CA LEU A 5 -19.98 -17.25 10.13
C LEU A 5 -19.67 -15.93 9.41
N ARG A 6 -19.97 -14.78 10.02
CA ARG A 6 -19.59 -13.46 9.44
C ARG A 6 -18.08 -13.24 9.43
N LYS A 7 -17.33 -13.77 10.41
CA LYS A 7 -15.87 -13.65 10.49
C LYS A 7 -15.15 -14.43 9.39
N LEU A 8 -15.71 -15.57 8.98
CA LEU A 8 -15.15 -16.40 7.92
C LEU A 8 -15.64 -16.00 6.52
N PHE A 9 -16.86 -15.45 6.44
CA PHE A 9 -17.48 -15.09 5.16
C PHE A 9 -16.68 -14.07 4.35
N TYR A 10 -16.28 -12.94 4.96
CA TYR A 10 -15.56 -11.89 4.24
C TYR A 10 -14.18 -12.33 3.68
N PRO A 11 -13.28 -12.99 4.43
CA PRO A 11 -12.02 -13.47 3.86
C PRO A 11 -12.23 -14.56 2.80
N VAL A 12 -13.21 -15.47 2.99
CA VAL A 12 -13.55 -16.49 1.99
C VAL A 12 -14.08 -15.86 0.71
N LEU A 13 -14.97 -14.86 0.82
CA LEU A 13 -15.47 -14.13 -0.34
C LEU A 13 -14.34 -13.43 -1.11
N ARG A 14 -13.40 -12.79 -0.41
CA ARG A 14 -12.24 -12.14 -1.06
C ARG A 14 -11.33 -13.13 -1.77
N LEU A 15 -11.10 -14.29 -1.16
CA LEU A 15 -10.34 -15.38 -1.80
C LEU A 15 -11.09 -15.95 -3.00
N ALA A 16 -12.41 -16.09 -2.91
CA ALA A 16 -13.25 -16.51 -4.02
C ALA A 16 -13.20 -15.51 -5.18
N VAL A 17 -13.31 -14.20 -4.91
CA VAL A 17 -13.16 -13.14 -5.93
C VAL A 17 -11.80 -13.21 -6.59
N ALA A 18 -10.71 -13.33 -5.81
CA ALA A 18 -9.37 -13.50 -6.37
C ALA A 18 -9.27 -14.76 -7.23
N GLY A 19 -9.82 -15.89 -6.76
CA GLY A 19 -9.86 -17.16 -7.49
C GLY A 19 -10.64 -17.08 -8.80
N VAL A 20 -11.79 -16.39 -8.81
CA VAL A 20 -12.58 -16.13 -10.03
C VAL A 20 -11.79 -15.27 -11.01
N ILE A 21 -11.15 -14.19 -10.54
CA ILE A 21 -10.31 -13.35 -11.39
C ILE A 21 -9.19 -14.18 -12.02
N PHE A 22 -8.47 -14.98 -11.24
CA PHE A 22 -7.42 -15.85 -11.77
C PHE A 22 -7.96 -16.93 -12.71
N ALA A 23 -9.15 -17.50 -12.46
CA ALA A 23 -9.77 -18.48 -13.35
C ALA A 23 -10.15 -17.84 -14.69
N VAL A 24 -10.68 -16.63 -14.68
CA VAL A 24 -10.98 -15.86 -15.90
C VAL A 24 -9.69 -15.55 -16.66
N LEU A 25 -8.64 -15.07 -15.97
CA LEU A 25 -7.34 -14.79 -16.57
C LEU A 25 -6.70 -16.06 -17.16
N ALA A 26 -6.77 -17.18 -16.45
CA ALA A 26 -6.30 -18.49 -16.92
C ALA A 26 -7.06 -18.99 -18.16
N GLY A 27 -8.35 -18.62 -18.29
CA GLY A 27 -9.17 -19.01 -19.43
C GLY A 27 -8.94 -18.17 -20.69
N ILE A 28 -8.38 -16.97 -20.56
CA ILE A 28 -8.11 -16.07 -21.70
C ILE A 28 -6.63 -16.02 -22.11
N MET A 29 -5.72 -16.59 -21.32
CA MET A 29 -4.28 -16.46 -21.51
C MET A 29 -3.57 -17.76 -21.81
N ASN A 30 -2.54 -17.68 -22.65
CA ASN A 30 -1.55 -18.76 -22.79
C ASN A 30 -0.42 -18.61 -21.74
N PHE A 31 -0.40 -19.51 -20.75
CA PHE A 31 0.64 -19.53 -19.72
C PHE A 31 2.05 -19.75 -20.29
N GLY A 32 2.18 -20.51 -21.38
CA GLY A 32 3.47 -20.73 -22.03
C GLY A 32 4.05 -19.44 -22.61
N GLU A 33 3.21 -18.65 -23.28
CA GLU A 33 3.60 -17.35 -23.83
C GLU A 33 3.92 -16.33 -22.72
N THR A 34 3.14 -16.33 -21.64
CA THR A 34 3.42 -15.48 -20.46
C THR A 34 4.80 -15.78 -19.86
N LEU A 35 5.14 -17.06 -19.72
CA LEU A 35 6.46 -17.49 -19.26
C LEU A 35 7.56 -17.14 -20.27
N ALA A 36 7.29 -17.22 -21.57
CA ALA A 36 8.23 -16.80 -22.61
C ALA A 36 8.52 -15.28 -22.52
N VAL A 37 7.50 -14.44 -22.32
CA VAL A 37 7.67 -13.00 -22.11
C VAL A 37 8.53 -12.70 -20.87
N LEU A 38 8.28 -13.40 -19.76
CA LEU A 38 9.08 -13.27 -18.55
C LEU A 38 10.53 -13.73 -18.75
N GLY A 39 10.73 -14.85 -19.46
CA GLY A 39 12.05 -15.40 -19.75
C GLY A 39 12.86 -14.55 -20.73
N ALA A 40 12.20 -13.85 -21.65
CA ALA A 40 12.81 -12.93 -22.61
C ALA A 40 13.04 -11.52 -22.05
N SER A 41 12.65 -11.26 -20.80
CA SER A 41 12.73 -9.92 -20.22
C SER A 41 14.17 -9.44 -20.00
N GLU A 42 14.47 -8.19 -20.35
CA GLU A 42 15.82 -7.63 -20.19
C GLU A 42 16.21 -7.52 -18.70
N PRO A 43 17.24 -8.24 -18.21
CA PRO A 43 17.56 -8.28 -16.77
C PRO A 43 18.02 -6.94 -16.20
N SER A 44 18.67 -6.09 -17.02
CA SER A 44 19.19 -4.78 -16.61
C SER A 44 18.05 -3.85 -16.17
N LEU A 45 16.94 -3.83 -16.93
CA LEU A 45 15.76 -3.02 -16.69
C LEU A 45 14.97 -3.53 -15.49
N VAL A 46 14.89 -4.86 -15.32
CA VAL A 46 14.29 -5.47 -14.12
C VAL A 46 15.08 -5.09 -12.86
N ALA A 47 16.41 -5.17 -12.91
CA ALA A 47 17.27 -4.77 -11.79
C ALA A 47 17.11 -3.27 -11.47
N ALA A 48 17.10 -2.40 -12.49
CA ALA A 48 16.87 -0.98 -12.32
C ALA A 48 15.50 -0.68 -11.69
N ALA A 49 14.44 -1.39 -12.11
CA ALA A 49 13.11 -1.28 -11.51
C ALA A 49 13.12 -1.68 -10.02
N MET A 50 13.80 -2.76 -9.66
CA MET A 50 13.95 -3.20 -8.27
C MET A 50 14.69 -2.16 -7.41
N VAL A 51 15.76 -1.55 -7.94
CA VAL A 51 16.52 -0.49 -7.24
C VAL A 51 15.66 0.75 -7.04
N LEU A 52 15.00 1.23 -8.10
CA LEU A 52 14.16 2.43 -8.03
C LEU A 52 12.94 2.25 -7.12
N PHE A 53 12.35 1.06 -7.08
CA PHE A 53 11.34 0.72 -6.09
C PHE A 53 11.88 0.87 -4.66
N GLY A 54 13.09 0.36 -4.40
CA GLY A 54 13.78 0.52 -3.11
C GLY A 54 14.03 1.97 -2.72
N VAL A 55 14.49 2.79 -3.69
CA VAL A 55 14.63 4.24 -3.50
C VAL A 55 13.28 4.86 -3.13
N GLY A 56 12.20 4.45 -3.80
CA GLY A 56 10.82 4.84 -3.44
C GLY A 56 10.44 4.50 -1.99
N GLN A 57 10.88 3.35 -1.47
CA GLN A 57 10.64 3.00 -0.06
C GLN A 57 11.45 3.84 0.91
N VAL A 58 12.70 4.16 0.57
CA VAL A 58 13.51 5.09 1.37
C VAL A 58 12.88 6.47 1.39
N LEU A 59 12.44 7.01 0.25
CA LEU A 59 11.73 8.28 0.15
C LEU A 59 10.43 8.28 0.96
N SER A 60 9.67 7.18 0.92
CA SER A 60 8.47 6.99 1.76
C SER A 60 8.81 7.06 3.25
N CYS A 61 9.95 6.50 3.66
CA CYS A 61 10.42 6.55 5.05
C CYS A 61 10.92 7.95 5.45
N VAL A 62 11.57 8.68 4.55
CA VAL A 62 11.94 10.09 4.76
C VAL A 62 10.70 10.95 4.95
N ARG A 63 9.69 10.78 4.09
CA ARG A 63 8.39 11.45 4.21
C ARG A 63 7.72 11.12 5.54
N TRP A 64 7.67 9.83 5.89
CA TRP A 64 7.03 9.40 7.13
C TRP A 64 7.75 9.97 8.35
N ARG A 65 9.08 10.03 8.34
CA ARG A 65 9.89 10.67 9.41
C ARG A 65 9.57 12.16 9.53
N LEU A 66 9.43 12.86 8.40
CA LEU A 66 9.07 14.28 8.36
C LEU A 66 7.69 14.52 9.01
N THR A 67 6.71 13.65 8.77
CA THR A 67 5.41 13.74 9.44
C THR A 67 5.49 13.34 10.92
N LEU A 68 6.29 12.32 11.25
CA LEU A 68 6.47 11.85 12.62
C LEU A 68 7.17 12.87 13.53
N SER A 69 8.08 13.67 13.00
CA SER A 69 8.76 14.74 13.77
C SER A 69 7.78 15.81 14.29
N GLN A 70 6.56 15.86 13.75
CA GLN A 70 5.50 16.76 14.22
C GLN A 70 4.69 16.17 15.39
N ILE A 71 4.86 14.87 15.68
CA ILE A 71 4.08 14.13 16.68
C ILE A 71 5.00 13.65 17.81
N ILE A 72 6.22 13.24 17.47
CA ILE A 72 7.21 12.66 18.38
C ILE A 72 8.44 13.55 18.37
N ALA A 73 8.88 14.00 19.55
CA ALA A 73 10.04 14.89 19.69
C ALA A 73 11.35 14.28 19.16
N ALA A 74 11.51 12.96 19.31
CA ALA A 74 12.66 12.20 18.81
C ALA A 74 12.19 11.08 17.85
N PRO A 75 11.88 11.40 16.58
CA PRO A 75 11.41 10.41 15.63
C PRO A 75 12.53 9.39 15.29
N PRO A 76 12.18 8.11 15.03
CA PRO A 76 13.16 7.11 14.65
C PRO A 76 13.98 7.50 13.42
N ARG A 77 15.19 6.94 13.31
CA ARG A 77 16.03 7.07 12.12
C ARG A 77 15.33 6.43 10.91
N VAL A 78 15.63 6.94 9.71
CA VAL A 78 15.03 6.46 8.45
C VAL A 78 15.24 4.95 8.27
N LEU A 79 16.41 4.41 8.64
CA LEU A 79 16.70 2.98 8.57
C LEU A 79 15.77 2.13 9.45
N MET A 80 15.42 2.61 10.65
CA MET A 80 14.45 1.93 11.51
C MET A 80 13.05 1.99 10.91
N LEU A 81 12.65 3.13 10.34
CA LEU A 81 11.37 3.25 9.65
C LEU A 81 11.30 2.35 8.41
N LEU A 82 12.39 2.22 7.65
CA LEU A 82 12.50 1.30 6.52
C LEU A 82 12.31 -0.14 6.98
N ARG A 83 12.97 -0.54 8.06
CA ARG A 83 12.78 -1.87 8.65
C ARG A 83 11.33 -2.12 9.05
N LEU A 84 10.68 -1.16 9.71
CA LEU A 84 9.26 -1.24 10.05
C LEU A 84 8.37 -1.32 8.79
N TYR A 85 8.72 -0.58 7.74
CA TYR A 85 8.01 -0.58 6.48
C TYR A 85 8.08 -1.95 5.80
N LEU A 86 9.27 -2.54 5.69
CA LEU A 86 9.48 -3.87 5.12
C LEU A 86 8.76 -4.95 5.94
N ILE A 87 8.84 -4.92 7.27
CA ILE A 87 8.05 -5.83 8.14
C ILE A 87 6.55 -5.67 7.86
N GLY A 88 6.08 -4.44 7.68
CA GLY A 88 4.70 -4.17 7.28
C GLY A 88 4.34 -4.80 5.93
N MET A 89 5.23 -4.72 4.94
CA MET A 89 5.06 -5.38 3.63
C MET A 89 4.98 -6.90 3.77
N PHE A 90 5.87 -7.51 4.56
CA PHE A 90 5.84 -8.95 4.85
C PHE A 90 4.50 -9.38 5.47
N VAL A 91 4.05 -8.63 6.48
CA VAL A 91 2.78 -8.91 7.17
C VAL A 91 1.59 -8.77 6.21
N ASN A 92 1.65 -7.82 5.25
CA ASN A 92 0.63 -7.67 4.22
C ASN A 92 0.63 -8.80 3.19
N LEU A 93 1.74 -9.51 3.00
CA LEU A 93 1.78 -10.72 2.16
C LEU A 93 1.01 -11.88 2.81
N GLY A 94 1.14 -12.04 4.13
CA GLY A 94 0.51 -13.14 4.87
C GLY A 94 -0.91 -12.88 5.38
N LEU A 95 -1.33 -11.61 5.49
CA LEU A 95 -2.66 -11.27 6.00
C LEU A 95 -3.66 -10.99 4.87
N PRO A 96 -4.91 -11.49 4.96
CA PRO A 96 -5.96 -11.25 3.96
C PRO A 96 -6.53 -9.81 4.00
N THR A 97 -5.79 -8.88 4.61
CA THR A 97 -6.18 -7.49 4.81
C THR A 97 -5.03 -6.57 4.44
N MET A 98 -5.34 -5.56 3.63
CA MET A 98 -4.36 -4.56 3.18
C MET A 98 -3.81 -3.65 4.30
N THR A 99 -4.50 -3.60 5.45
CA THR A 99 -4.15 -2.76 6.61
C THR A 99 -3.42 -3.52 7.73
N GLY A 100 -3.08 -4.80 7.52
CA GLY A 100 -2.45 -5.63 8.54
C GLY A 100 -1.06 -5.13 8.96
N GLY A 101 -0.21 -4.87 7.98
CA GLY A 101 1.14 -4.34 8.18
C GLY A 101 1.16 -2.93 8.76
N ASP A 102 0.17 -2.10 8.45
CA ASP A 102 0.06 -0.75 9.01
C ASP A 102 -0.25 -0.76 10.51
N ILE A 103 -1.05 -1.72 10.97
CA ILE A 103 -1.31 -1.90 12.41
C ILE A 103 -0.04 -2.36 13.14
N VAL A 104 0.71 -3.30 12.55
CA VAL A 104 1.99 -3.75 13.10
C VAL A 104 2.99 -2.58 13.18
N ARG A 105 3.07 -1.77 12.13
CA ARG A 105 3.89 -0.54 12.12
C ARG A 105 3.46 0.43 13.22
N ALA A 106 2.16 0.66 13.39
CA ALA A 106 1.62 1.52 14.45
C ALA A 106 2.02 1.01 15.83
N GLU A 107 1.84 -0.28 16.08
CA GLU A 107 2.11 -0.91 17.37
C GLU A 107 3.59 -0.88 17.72
N LEU A 108 4.46 -1.13 16.75
CA LEU A 108 5.91 -1.03 16.93
C LEU A 108 6.36 0.42 17.15
N LEU A 109 5.72 1.38 16.49
CA LEU A 109 6.02 2.80 16.61
C LEU A 109 5.68 3.36 18.00
N ARG A 110 4.69 2.79 18.70
CA ARG A 110 4.29 3.23 20.06
C ARG A 110 5.45 3.26 21.06
N ARG A 111 6.48 2.44 20.84
CA ARG A 111 7.68 2.36 21.69
C ARG A 111 8.54 3.63 21.63
N PHE A 112 8.38 4.43 20.58
CA PHE A 112 9.15 5.65 20.34
C PHE A 112 8.44 6.92 20.83
N GLY A 113 7.20 6.83 21.33
CA GLY A 113 6.44 7.97 21.86
C GLY A 113 5.16 8.30 21.06
N GLY A 114 4.50 9.41 21.39
CA GLY A 114 3.28 9.88 20.70
C GLY A 114 1.98 9.14 21.06
N GLY A 115 2.05 8.15 21.97
CA GLY A 115 0.89 7.36 22.40
C GLY A 115 0.26 6.52 21.26
N ARG A 116 -0.84 5.82 21.57
CA ARG A 116 -1.59 5.05 20.56
C ARG A 116 -2.15 5.97 19.48
N GLY A 117 -2.82 7.06 19.87
CA GLY A 117 -3.47 7.99 18.95
C GLY A 117 -2.51 8.57 17.90
N GLY A 118 -1.37 9.11 18.34
CA GLY A 118 -0.38 9.71 17.45
C GLY A 118 0.25 8.71 16.48
N ALA A 119 0.53 7.48 16.91
CA ALA A 119 1.09 6.45 16.03
C ALA A 119 0.12 6.09 14.89
N TYR A 120 -1.16 5.83 15.20
CA TYR A 120 -2.17 5.54 14.19
C TYR A 120 -2.49 6.75 13.30
N ALA A 121 -2.60 7.95 13.89
CA ALA A 121 -2.81 9.20 13.14
C ALA A 121 -1.66 9.46 12.15
N SER A 122 -0.41 9.17 12.52
CA SER A 122 0.75 9.35 11.63
C SER A 122 0.69 8.47 10.39
N ILE A 123 0.27 7.21 10.53
CA ILE A 123 0.15 6.26 9.43
C ILE A 123 -1.04 6.63 8.55
N PHE A 124 -2.13 7.07 9.16
CA PHE A 124 -3.29 7.53 8.43
C PHE A 124 -2.98 8.79 7.60
N ALA A 125 -2.26 9.75 8.18
CA ALA A 125 -1.76 10.92 7.48
C ALA A 125 -0.86 10.52 6.29
N ASP A 126 0.07 9.58 6.49
CA ASP A 126 0.94 9.06 5.43
C ASP A 126 0.14 8.43 4.27
N ARG A 127 -0.93 7.67 4.58
CA ARG A 127 -1.84 7.09 3.58
C ARG A 127 -2.62 8.16 2.81
N LEU A 128 -3.17 9.17 3.51
CA LEU A 128 -3.93 10.24 2.87
C LEU A 128 -3.08 11.04 1.89
N VAL A 129 -1.87 11.42 2.30
CA VAL A 129 -0.91 12.13 1.43
C VAL A 129 -0.49 11.24 0.25
N GLY A 130 -0.27 9.94 0.49
CA GLY A 130 0.05 8.99 -0.57
C GLY A 130 -1.05 8.88 -1.62
N VAL A 131 -2.32 8.76 -1.21
CA VAL A 131 -3.49 8.72 -2.12
C VAL A 131 -3.62 10.04 -2.87
N LEU A 132 -3.50 11.18 -2.18
CA LEU A 132 -3.55 12.49 -2.82
C LEU A 132 -2.47 12.62 -3.91
N ALA A 133 -1.25 12.16 -3.64
CA ALA A 133 -0.18 12.16 -4.63
C ALA A 133 -0.50 11.29 -5.86
N VAL A 134 -1.09 10.09 -5.68
CA VAL A 134 -1.52 9.24 -6.80
C VAL A 134 -2.53 9.98 -7.68
N VAL A 135 -3.53 10.61 -7.07
CA VAL A 135 -4.58 11.35 -7.78
C VAL A 135 -4.00 12.55 -8.53
N LEU A 136 -3.11 13.32 -7.90
CA LEU A 136 -2.47 14.47 -8.54
C LEU A 136 -1.58 14.06 -9.71
N VAL A 137 -0.83 12.96 -9.58
CA VAL A 137 -0.01 12.42 -10.66
C VAL A 137 -0.90 11.95 -11.82
N ALA A 138 -2.02 11.29 -11.54
CA ALA A 138 -2.97 10.88 -12.57
C ALA A 138 -3.57 12.07 -13.32
N ILE A 139 -4.03 13.10 -12.59
CA ILE A 139 -4.56 14.33 -13.20
C ILE A 139 -3.49 15.02 -14.04
N GLY A 140 -2.28 15.16 -13.51
CA GLY A 140 -1.15 15.76 -14.23
C GLY A 140 -0.78 14.98 -15.49
N ALA A 141 -0.78 13.64 -15.42
CA ALA A 141 -0.52 12.78 -16.56
C ALA A 141 -1.55 12.96 -17.68
N ILE A 142 -2.84 12.99 -17.32
CA ILE A 142 -3.94 13.19 -18.28
C ILE A 142 -3.87 14.59 -18.89
N ALA A 143 -3.57 15.61 -18.09
CA ALA A 143 -3.43 16.99 -18.56
C ALA A 143 -2.26 17.14 -19.55
N LEU A 144 -1.12 16.49 -19.26
CA LEU A 144 0.08 16.52 -20.10
C LEU A 144 0.01 15.60 -21.32
N ALA A 145 -0.83 14.57 -21.28
CA ALA A 145 -0.99 13.64 -22.39
C ALA A 145 -1.64 14.32 -23.62
N GLY A 146 -2.44 15.37 -23.43
CA GLY A 146 -3.10 16.10 -24.53
C GLY A 146 -3.89 15.16 -25.44
N ASP A 147 -3.66 15.27 -26.75
CA ASP A 147 -4.31 14.45 -27.79
C ASP A 147 -3.62 13.09 -28.04
N ARG A 148 -2.58 12.74 -27.26
CA ARG A 148 -1.89 11.44 -27.39
C ARG A 148 -2.72 10.27 -26.85
N ILE A 149 -3.77 10.58 -26.10
CA ILE A 149 -4.77 9.61 -25.64
C ILE A 149 -6.06 9.97 -26.37
N ASP A 150 -6.60 9.02 -27.12
CA ASP A 150 -7.87 9.18 -27.82
C ASP A 150 -8.98 9.67 -26.86
N GLY A 151 -9.93 10.45 -27.37
CA GLY A 151 -10.97 11.11 -26.57
C GLY A 151 -11.80 10.13 -25.74
N GLN A 152 -12.10 8.95 -26.30
CA GLN A 152 -12.83 7.90 -25.59
C GLN A 152 -12.00 7.30 -24.45
N SER A 153 -10.74 6.96 -24.71
CA SER A 153 -9.80 6.46 -23.70
C SER A 153 -9.54 7.48 -22.59
N ARG A 154 -9.44 8.77 -22.93
CA ARG A 154 -9.28 9.86 -21.96
C ARG A 154 -10.50 9.98 -21.05
N HIS A 155 -11.71 9.91 -21.59
CA HIS A 155 -12.93 9.92 -20.80
C HIS A 155 -13.02 8.72 -19.86
N LEU A 156 -12.70 7.51 -20.33
CA LEU A 156 -12.69 6.30 -19.50
C LEU A 156 -11.69 6.41 -18.34
N VAL A 157 -10.48 6.90 -18.61
CA VAL A 157 -9.44 7.14 -17.60
C VAL A 157 -9.91 8.15 -16.56
N LEU A 158 -10.54 9.25 -16.97
CA LEU A 158 -11.08 10.26 -16.04
C LEU A 158 -12.22 9.73 -15.18
N VAL A 159 -13.16 9.00 -15.78
CA VAL A 159 -14.29 8.37 -15.05
C VAL A 159 -13.77 7.32 -14.08
N ALA A 160 -12.82 6.48 -14.50
CA ALA A 160 -12.19 5.50 -13.63
C ALA A 160 -11.46 6.19 -12.46
N LEU A 161 -10.66 7.23 -12.73
CA LEU A 161 -9.94 7.96 -11.70
C LEU A 161 -10.91 8.62 -10.70
N LEU A 162 -11.94 9.28 -11.18
CA LEU A 162 -12.95 9.94 -10.35
C LEU A 162 -13.74 8.90 -9.55
N GLY A 163 -14.26 7.87 -10.20
CA GLY A 163 -15.05 6.82 -9.57
C GLY A 163 -14.28 6.10 -8.48
N LEU A 164 -13.00 5.81 -8.71
CA LEU A 164 -12.18 5.09 -7.74
C LEU A 164 -11.70 5.98 -6.59
N THR A 165 -11.43 7.26 -6.86
CA THR A 165 -11.17 8.26 -5.81
C THR A 165 -12.41 8.46 -4.94
N CYS A 166 -13.59 8.62 -5.55
CA CYS A 166 -14.86 8.74 -4.85
C CYS A 166 -15.16 7.48 -4.02
N ALA A 167 -14.97 6.29 -4.59
CA ALA A 167 -15.16 5.03 -3.88
C ALA A 167 -14.22 4.91 -2.67
N LEU A 168 -12.96 5.34 -2.80
CA LEU A 168 -12.00 5.34 -1.71
C LEU A 168 -12.36 6.35 -0.61
N VAL A 169 -12.79 7.55 -0.98
CA VAL A 169 -13.25 8.58 -0.04
C VAL A 169 -14.51 8.10 0.68
N VAL A 170 -15.51 7.58 -0.04
CA VAL A 170 -16.72 7.02 0.54
C VAL A 170 -16.39 5.83 1.44
N PHE A 171 -15.47 4.95 1.04
CA PHE A 171 -15.01 3.85 1.89
C PHE A 171 -14.43 4.35 3.20
N VAL A 172 -13.57 5.38 3.17
CA VAL A 172 -13.01 5.99 4.38
C VAL A 172 -14.10 6.65 5.23
N LEU A 173 -15.03 7.39 4.61
CA LEU A 173 -16.12 8.08 5.31
C LEU A 173 -17.15 7.11 5.91
N VAL A 174 -17.57 6.08 5.19
CA VAL A 174 -18.52 5.07 5.67
C VAL A 174 -17.89 4.16 6.71
N PHE A 175 -16.63 3.76 6.54
CA PHE A 175 -15.93 2.95 7.54
C PHE A 175 -15.66 3.74 8.83
N SER A 176 -15.38 5.04 8.72
CA SER A 176 -15.28 5.92 9.89
C SER A 176 -16.65 6.19 10.52
N TRP A 177 -17.70 6.45 9.75
CA TRP A 177 -19.06 6.74 10.25
C TRP A 177 -19.75 5.51 10.86
N SER A 178 -19.78 4.37 10.18
CA SER A 178 -20.44 3.14 10.65
C SER A 178 -19.90 2.65 12.00
N ARG A 179 -18.67 3.02 12.35
CA ARG A 179 -18.05 2.73 13.65
C ARG A 179 -17.94 3.94 14.59
N ALA A 180 -18.35 5.14 14.16
CA ALA A 180 -18.51 6.32 15.03
C ALA A 180 -19.63 6.13 16.08
N ARG A 181 -20.65 5.28 15.80
CA ARG A 181 -21.63 4.85 16.81
C ARG A 181 -21.04 3.94 17.90
N LEU A 182 -19.81 3.46 17.71
CA LEU A 182 -19.11 2.53 18.61
C LEU A 182 -17.82 3.16 19.17
N ARG A 183 -17.92 4.33 19.84
CA ARG A 183 -16.86 5.04 20.61
C ARG A 183 -15.42 4.73 20.16
N TRP A 184 -15.14 4.87 18.87
CA TRP A 184 -13.86 4.46 18.33
C TRP A 184 -12.90 5.65 18.33
N PRO A 185 -11.66 5.50 18.87
CA PRO A 185 -10.62 6.53 18.79
C PRO A 185 -10.25 6.94 17.35
N ALA A 186 -10.70 6.18 16.35
CA ALA A 186 -10.40 6.36 14.94
C ALA A 186 -10.84 7.73 14.36
N LEU A 187 -12.01 8.25 14.75
CA LEU A 187 -12.42 9.61 14.35
C LEU A 187 -11.50 10.66 14.97
N GLY A 188 -11.13 10.48 16.24
CA GLY A 188 -10.12 11.30 16.91
C GLY A 188 -8.81 11.32 16.14
N THR A 189 -8.29 10.14 15.76
CA THR A 189 -7.06 10.03 14.97
C THR A 189 -7.18 10.62 13.57
N PHE A 190 -8.35 10.55 12.94
CA PHE A 190 -8.62 11.17 11.63
C PHE A 190 -8.57 12.70 11.72
N PHE A 191 -9.31 13.28 12.67
CA PHE A 191 -9.31 14.72 12.89
C PHE A 191 -7.95 15.22 13.37
N GLU A 192 -7.24 14.43 14.17
CA GLU A 192 -5.88 14.73 14.61
C GLU A 192 -4.89 14.71 13.44
N ALA A 193 -4.95 13.70 12.56
CA ALA A 193 -4.19 13.66 11.32
C ALA A 193 -4.49 14.91 10.47
N LEU A 194 -5.77 15.24 10.25
CA LEU A 194 -6.16 16.41 9.47
C LEU A 194 -5.71 17.73 10.11
N ARG A 195 -5.77 17.84 11.45
CA ARG A 195 -5.25 18.99 12.21
C ARG A 195 -3.74 19.12 12.08
N LEU A 196 -3.01 18.01 12.15
CA LEU A 196 -1.56 17.98 11.95
C LEU A 196 -1.19 18.48 10.55
N LEU A 197 -1.91 18.02 9.51
CA LEU A 197 -1.73 18.48 8.13
C LEU A 197 -2.03 19.99 7.99
N ARG A 198 -3.13 20.47 8.59
CA ARG A 198 -3.56 21.88 8.45
C ARG A 198 -2.66 22.89 9.17
N ARG A 199 -2.04 22.52 10.29
CA ARG A 199 -1.26 23.47 11.12
C ARG A 199 0.13 23.79 10.57
N ARG A 200 0.64 23.02 9.60
CA ARG A 200 2.02 23.12 9.10
C ARG A 200 2.07 23.00 7.57
N PRO A 201 1.67 24.05 6.82
CA PRO A 201 1.56 23.97 5.36
C PRO A 201 2.88 23.64 4.66
N ARG A 202 4.02 24.09 5.21
CA ARG A 202 5.36 23.73 4.69
C ARG A 202 5.64 22.23 4.77
N VAL A 203 5.28 21.60 5.89
CA VAL A 203 5.45 20.16 6.09
C VAL A 203 4.53 19.40 5.14
N LEU A 204 3.28 19.84 4.99
CA LEU A 204 2.34 19.25 4.04
C LEU A 204 2.85 19.34 2.60
N ALA A 205 3.32 20.51 2.16
CA ALA A 205 3.85 20.72 0.81
C ALA A 205 5.07 19.83 0.54
N LEU A 206 6.01 19.76 1.49
CA LEU A 206 7.19 18.89 1.36
C LEU A 206 6.81 17.40 1.40
N SER A 207 5.89 17.00 2.29
CA SER A 207 5.38 15.63 2.34
C SER A 207 4.68 15.24 1.04
N LEU A 208 3.93 16.16 0.43
CA LEU A 208 3.26 15.95 -0.85
C LEU A 208 4.26 15.86 -2.00
N ALA A 209 5.26 16.75 -2.04
CA ALA A 209 6.33 16.70 -3.03
C ALA A 209 7.07 15.36 -2.97
N ILE A 210 7.49 14.92 -1.78
CA ILE A 210 8.12 13.60 -1.62
C ILE A 210 7.15 12.48 -2.00
N ALA A 211 5.86 12.60 -1.70
CA ALA A 211 4.86 11.60 -2.10
C ALA A 211 4.69 11.49 -3.62
N ILE A 212 4.72 12.62 -4.34
CA ILE A 212 4.74 12.63 -5.81
C ILE A 212 6.02 11.98 -6.31
N SER A 213 7.18 12.30 -5.73
CA SER A 213 8.45 11.64 -6.07
C SER A 213 8.40 10.12 -5.84
N VAL A 214 7.77 9.66 -4.75
CA VAL A 214 7.54 8.23 -4.49
C VAL A 214 6.66 7.62 -5.58
N GLN A 215 5.60 8.29 -6.03
CA GLN A 215 4.76 7.75 -7.10
C GLN A 215 5.50 7.69 -8.43
N VAL A 216 6.26 8.72 -8.79
CA VAL A 216 6.99 8.74 -10.05
C VAL A 216 8.18 7.79 -10.02
N ILE A 217 9.11 7.99 -9.09
CA ILE A 217 10.39 7.25 -9.02
C ILE A 217 10.20 5.85 -8.43
N GLY A 218 9.32 5.71 -7.45
CA GLY A 218 9.14 4.46 -6.71
C GLY A 218 8.06 3.54 -7.27
N VAL A 219 7.22 4.00 -8.19
CA VAL A 219 6.10 3.19 -8.72
C VAL A 219 6.04 3.25 -10.24
N ILE A 220 5.81 4.42 -10.82
CA ILE A 220 5.57 4.57 -12.27
C ILE A 220 6.80 4.20 -13.07
N VAL A 221 7.96 4.81 -12.80
CA VAL A 221 9.19 4.55 -13.54
C VAL A 221 9.62 3.08 -13.45
N PRO A 222 9.62 2.42 -12.26
CA PRO A 222 9.87 0.98 -12.17
C PRO A 222 8.95 0.14 -13.05
N ILE A 223 7.65 0.44 -13.08
CA ILE A 223 6.69 -0.31 -13.91
C ILE A 223 6.94 -0.03 -15.40
N VAL A 224 7.31 1.20 -15.79
CA VAL A 224 7.71 1.52 -17.17
C VAL A 224 8.96 0.71 -17.57
N LEU A 225 9.96 0.62 -16.69
CA LEU A 225 11.16 -0.18 -16.95
C LEU A 225 10.82 -1.67 -17.10
N LEU A 226 9.91 -2.21 -16.28
CA LEU A 226 9.42 -3.58 -16.43
C LEU A 226 8.67 -3.76 -17.76
N ALA A 227 7.88 -2.79 -18.18
CA ALA A 227 7.17 -2.83 -19.45
C ALA A 227 8.15 -2.85 -20.63
N TRP A 228 9.18 -2.00 -20.59
CA TRP A 228 10.25 -1.98 -21.59
C TRP A 228 11.07 -3.27 -21.58
N ALA A 229 11.34 -3.85 -20.40
CA ALA A 229 12.00 -5.15 -20.29
C ALA A 229 11.25 -6.23 -21.08
N MET A 230 9.91 -6.13 -21.16
CA MET A 230 9.02 -7.06 -21.86
C MET A 230 8.69 -6.63 -23.30
N SER A 231 9.39 -5.63 -23.85
CA SER A 231 9.11 -5.05 -25.18
C SER A 231 7.70 -4.47 -25.35
N ILE A 232 7.07 -4.02 -24.25
CA ILE A 232 5.77 -3.33 -24.31
C ILE A 232 5.99 -1.88 -24.75
N ALA A 233 5.69 -1.60 -26.02
CA ALA A 233 5.96 -0.32 -26.67
C ALA A 233 4.74 0.60 -26.72
N ILE A 234 4.25 1.06 -25.56
CA ILE A 234 3.24 2.13 -25.50
C ILE A 234 3.89 3.47 -25.10
N PRO A 235 3.30 4.63 -25.46
CA PRO A 235 3.86 5.91 -25.09
C PRO A 235 3.98 6.09 -23.57
N VAL A 236 5.08 6.69 -23.11
CA VAL A 236 5.33 6.93 -21.67
C VAL A 236 4.18 7.70 -20.99
N ALA A 237 3.57 8.65 -21.69
CA ALA A 237 2.43 9.40 -21.18
C ALA A 237 1.23 8.48 -20.82
N VAL A 238 1.03 7.39 -21.58
CA VAL A 238 -0.03 6.41 -21.31
C VAL A 238 0.26 5.65 -20.02
N HIS A 239 1.50 5.21 -19.79
CA HIS A 239 1.89 4.57 -18.52
C HIS A 239 1.59 5.47 -17.32
N PHE A 240 1.93 6.75 -17.42
CA PHE A 240 1.66 7.75 -16.36
C PHE A 240 0.17 7.97 -16.09
N ALA A 241 -0.71 7.74 -17.08
CA ALA A 241 -2.16 7.81 -16.90
C ALA A 241 -2.75 6.51 -16.33
N LEU A 242 -2.29 5.35 -16.80
CA LEU A 242 -2.85 4.05 -16.43
C LEU A 242 -2.39 3.55 -15.06
N ILE A 243 -1.10 3.71 -14.74
CA ILE A 243 -0.52 3.15 -13.51
C ILE A 243 -1.19 3.71 -12.25
N PRO A 244 -1.48 5.02 -12.12
CA PRO A 244 -2.24 5.53 -10.98
C PRO A 244 -3.61 4.86 -10.81
N ILE A 245 -4.33 4.59 -11.90
CA ILE A 245 -5.62 3.89 -11.86
C ILE A 245 -5.43 2.46 -11.37
N ILE A 246 -4.42 1.75 -11.88
CA ILE A 246 -4.08 0.39 -11.44
C ILE A 246 -3.73 0.36 -9.95
N VAL A 247 -2.93 1.32 -9.48
CA VAL A 247 -2.55 1.46 -8.07
C VAL A 247 -3.78 1.68 -7.21
N LEU A 248 -4.67 2.60 -7.60
CA LEU A 248 -5.91 2.84 -6.87
C LEU A 248 -6.82 1.60 -6.91
N ALA A 249 -6.95 0.91 -8.04
CA ALA A 249 -7.77 -0.30 -8.18
C ALA A 249 -7.29 -1.41 -7.22
N ALA A 250 -5.98 -1.57 -7.08
CA ALA A 250 -5.38 -2.49 -6.13
C ALA A 250 -5.62 -2.10 -4.65
N LEU A 251 -6.00 -0.85 -4.36
CA LEU A 251 -6.39 -0.42 -3.01
C LEU A 251 -7.83 -0.84 -2.65
N VAL A 252 -8.65 -1.19 -3.64
CA VAL A 252 -10.04 -1.61 -3.39
C VAL A 252 -10.00 -2.95 -2.65
N PRO A 253 -10.62 -3.06 -1.46
CA PRO A 253 -10.50 -4.24 -0.59
C PRO A 253 -11.43 -5.39 -1.04
N VAL A 254 -11.49 -5.65 -2.34
CA VAL A 254 -12.20 -6.77 -2.99
C VAL A 254 -11.38 -8.06 -2.98
N ALA A 255 -10.06 -7.96 -3.06
CA ALA A 255 -9.15 -9.11 -3.02
C ALA A 255 -8.05 -8.93 -1.96
N PRO A 256 -7.47 -10.03 -1.42
CA PRO A 256 -6.35 -9.96 -0.49
C PRO A 256 -5.15 -9.27 -1.15
N ASN A 257 -4.68 -8.16 -0.57
CA ASN A 257 -3.53 -7.39 -1.07
C ASN A 257 -3.62 -6.95 -2.56
N GLY A 258 -4.84 -6.87 -3.11
CA GLY A 258 -5.08 -6.57 -4.52
C GLY A 258 -4.69 -7.68 -5.50
N LEU A 259 -4.44 -8.91 -5.02
CA LEU A 259 -4.12 -10.06 -5.86
C LEU A 259 -5.23 -10.32 -6.90
N GLY A 260 -4.84 -10.50 -8.16
CA GLY A 260 -5.75 -10.67 -9.29
C GLY A 260 -6.33 -9.36 -9.79
N VAL A 261 -6.73 -8.45 -8.89
CA VAL A 261 -7.30 -7.14 -9.25
C VAL A 261 -6.28 -6.29 -9.98
N ARG A 262 -5.03 -6.28 -9.51
CA ARG A 262 -3.97 -5.51 -10.14
C ARG A 262 -3.61 -6.07 -11.51
N GLU A 263 -3.42 -7.39 -11.60
CA GLU A 263 -3.08 -8.09 -12.84
C GLU A 263 -4.19 -7.92 -13.88
N ALA A 264 -5.46 -8.06 -13.47
CA ALA A 264 -6.61 -7.78 -14.32
C ALA A 264 -6.67 -6.32 -14.76
N ALA A 265 -6.37 -5.37 -13.88
CA ALA A 265 -6.32 -3.95 -14.25
C ALA A 265 -5.21 -3.65 -15.27
N PHE A 266 -4.05 -4.31 -15.18
CA PHE A 266 -3.03 -4.24 -16.24
C PHE A 266 -3.57 -4.76 -17.57
N VAL A 267 -4.13 -5.99 -17.59
CA VAL A 267 -4.67 -6.60 -18.82
C VAL A 267 -5.75 -5.73 -19.47
N VAL A 268 -6.74 -5.28 -18.68
CA VAL A 268 -7.86 -4.49 -19.21
C VAL A 268 -7.40 -3.12 -19.71
N LEU A 269 -6.57 -2.41 -18.93
CA LEU A 269 -6.19 -1.03 -19.27
C LEU A 269 -5.12 -0.97 -20.36
N TYR A 270 -4.10 -1.85 -20.33
CA TYR A 270 -3.09 -1.88 -21.38
C TYR A 270 -3.64 -2.48 -22.67
N GLY A 271 -4.64 -3.37 -22.60
CA GLY A 271 -5.36 -3.88 -23.77
C GLY A 271 -6.05 -2.78 -24.59
N GLN A 272 -6.50 -1.68 -23.96
CA GLN A 272 -7.03 -0.52 -24.67
C GLN A 272 -6.00 0.20 -25.56
N PHE A 273 -4.71 -0.08 -25.35
CA PHE A 273 -3.59 0.48 -26.12
C PHE A 273 -2.88 -0.59 -26.94
N GLY A 274 -3.57 -1.70 -27.26
CA GLY A 274 -3.09 -2.73 -28.17
C GLY A 274 -2.11 -3.74 -27.56
N VAL A 275 -1.92 -3.72 -26.24
CA VAL A 275 -1.05 -4.70 -25.57
C VAL A 275 -1.81 -6.01 -25.37
N GLY A 276 -1.23 -7.13 -25.81
CA GLY A 276 -1.81 -8.46 -25.62
C GLY A 276 -2.00 -8.82 -24.14
N PRO A 277 -2.93 -9.75 -23.82
CA PRO A 277 -3.20 -10.13 -22.44
C PRO A 277 -2.00 -10.78 -21.74
N GLU A 278 -1.17 -11.55 -22.47
CA GLU A 278 0.03 -12.21 -21.95
C GLU A 278 1.09 -11.22 -21.45
N PRO A 279 1.60 -10.26 -22.27
CA PRO A 279 2.57 -9.28 -21.78
C PRO A 279 1.98 -8.34 -20.72
N ALA A 280 0.70 -7.96 -20.80
CA ALA A 280 0.07 -7.12 -19.79
C ALA A 280 -0.04 -7.83 -18.43
N PHE A 281 -0.40 -9.12 -18.42
CA PHE A 281 -0.40 -9.91 -17.20
C PHE A 281 1.02 -10.15 -16.68
N ALA A 282 1.99 -10.46 -17.55
CA ALA A 282 3.39 -10.62 -17.18
C ALA A 282 3.95 -9.36 -16.49
N LEU A 283 3.56 -8.18 -16.94
CA LEU A 283 3.90 -6.90 -16.31
C LEU A 283 3.31 -6.79 -14.91
N GLY A 284 2.02 -7.10 -14.75
CA GLY A 284 1.35 -7.12 -13.46
C GLY A 284 1.98 -8.11 -12.47
N LEU A 285 2.29 -9.32 -12.96
CA LEU A 285 2.95 -10.37 -12.20
C LEU A 285 4.36 -9.96 -11.78
N SER A 286 5.16 -9.39 -12.68
CA SER A 286 6.50 -8.88 -12.37
C SER A 286 6.48 -7.81 -11.31
N TRP A 287 5.52 -6.88 -11.37
CA TRP A 287 5.34 -5.91 -10.32
C TRP A 287 4.99 -6.56 -8.98
N SER A 288 4.09 -7.56 -8.98
CA SER A 288 3.76 -8.34 -7.78
C SER A 288 4.96 -9.12 -7.22
N ILE A 289 5.85 -9.62 -8.08
CA ILE A 289 7.12 -10.24 -7.67
C ILE A 289 8.03 -9.21 -6.99
N VAL A 290 8.20 -8.01 -7.55
CA VAL A 290 8.98 -6.93 -6.91
C VAL A 290 8.44 -6.63 -5.51
N LEU A 291 7.12 -6.45 -5.36
CA LEU A 291 6.50 -6.23 -4.05
C LEU A 291 6.77 -7.39 -3.07
N THR A 292 6.69 -8.62 -3.58
CA THR A 292 6.89 -9.85 -2.80
C THR A 292 8.33 -9.97 -2.32
N ILE A 293 9.32 -9.72 -3.17
CA ILE A 293 10.75 -9.75 -2.82
C ILE A 293 11.04 -8.78 -1.67
N TYR A 294 10.53 -7.54 -1.74
CA TYR A 294 10.69 -6.57 -0.65
C TYR A 294 9.94 -6.96 0.62
N GLY A 295 8.77 -7.60 0.48
CA GLY A 295 8.08 -8.25 1.60
C GLY A 295 8.94 -9.33 2.26
N LEU A 296 9.60 -10.18 1.48
CA LEU A 296 10.48 -11.23 1.99
C LEU A 296 11.69 -10.66 2.73
N PHE A 297 12.30 -9.57 2.24
CA PHE A 297 13.34 -8.86 3.00
C PHE A 297 12.83 -8.37 4.36
N GLY A 298 11.56 -7.97 4.45
CA GLY A 298 10.89 -7.67 5.72
C GLY A 298 10.74 -8.89 6.63
N GLY A 299 10.43 -10.05 6.06
CA GLY A 299 10.39 -11.33 6.78
C GLY A 299 11.74 -11.69 7.37
N LEU A 300 12.83 -11.54 6.60
CA LEU A 300 14.21 -11.72 7.08
C LEU A 300 14.54 -10.72 8.19
N ALA A 301 14.17 -9.45 8.05
CA ALA A 301 14.40 -8.43 9.07
C ALA A 301 13.61 -8.65 10.38
N LEU A 302 12.50 -9.41 10.31
CA LEU A 302 11.73 -9.88 11.45
C LEU A 302 12.34 -11.14 12.07
N ALA A 303 12.86 -12.04 11.23
CA ALA A 303 13.49 -13.29 11.65
C ALA A 303 14.82 -13.02 12.38
N PHE A 304 15.70 -12.21 11.80
CA PHE A 304 17.00 -11.85 12.41
C PHE A 304 16.91 -10.62 13.32
N GLY A 305 15.68 -10.19 13.62
CA GLY A 305 15.42 -9.02 14.42
C GLY A 305 15.43 -9.26 15.92
N ASP A 306 15.67 -8.18 16.67
CA ASP A 306 15.50 -8.15 18.13
C ASP A 306 14.15 -8.83 18.54
N PRO A 307 14.17 -9.81 19.48
CA PRO A 307 12.98 -10.51 19.96
C PRO A 307 11.83 -9.57 20.36
N SER A 308 12.16 -8.37 20.84
CA SER A 308 11.18 -7.37 21.27
C SER A 308 10.34 -6.82 20.10
N VAL A 309 10.92 -6.71 18.90
CA VAL A 309 10.21 -6.35 17.65
C VAL A 309 9.35 -7.52 17.18
N ARG A 310 9.87 -8.74 17.28
CA ARG A 310 9.13 -9.97 16.91
C ARG A 310 7.87 -10.14 17.77
N SER A 311 7.98 -9.99 19.09
CA SER A 311 6.82 -10.07 20.00
C SER A 311 5.81 -8.96 19.76
N GLY A 312 6.25 -7.75 19.42
CA GLY A 312 5.36 -6.64 19.07
C GLY A 312 4.61 -6.87 17.75
N ALA A 313 5.29 -7.40 16.73
CA ALA A 313 4.67 -7.71 15.44
C ALA A 313 3.64 -8.84 15.55
N LEU A 314 3.98 -9.92 16.27
CA LEU A 314 3.07 -11.05 16.52
C LEU A 314 1.88 -10.63 17.40
N GLY A 315 2.10 -9.78 18.41
CA GLY A 315 1.04 -9.22 19.25
C GLY A 315 0.06 -8.33 18.48
N GLY A 316 0.57 -7.43 17.63
CA GLY A 316 -0.25 -6.57 16.77
C GLY A 316 -1.07 -7.36 15.74
N ALA A 317 -0.52 -8.45 15.20
CA ALA A 317 -1.24 -9.36 14.31
C ALA A 317 -2.40 -10.09 15.01
N ARG A 318 -2.20 -10.57 16.25
CA ARG A 318 -3.24 -11.21 17.07
C ARG A 318 -4.35 -10.24 17.50
N GLN A 319 -4.00 -9.03 17.93
CA GLN A 319 -4.99 -8.05 18.39
C GLN A 319 -6.02 -7.68 17.31
N LYS A 320 -5.67 -7.75 16.02
CA LYS A 320 -6.62 -7.56 14.91
C LYS A 320 -7.61 -8.72 14.77
N GLN A 321 -7.17 -9.96 15.02
CA GLN A 321 -8.06 -11.13 15.04
C GLN A 321 -9.06 -11.04 16.20
N ASP A 322 -8.62 -10.55 17.37
CA ASP A 322 -9.45 -10.43 18.57
C ASP A 322 -10.38 -9.20 18.58
N CYS A 323 -9.98 -8.08 17.96
CA CYS A 323 -10.88 -6.91 17.80
C CYS A 323 -12.07 -7.17 16.86
N HIS A 324 -12.10 -8.29 16.13
CA HIS A 324 -13.29 -8.78 15.44
C HIS A 324 -14.11 -9.76 16.31
N GLY A 325 -13.73 -9.97 17.57
CA GLY A 325 -14.35 -10.93 18.49
C GLY A 325 -14.84 -10.42 19.83
N ALA A 326 -14.45 -9.22 20.29
CA ALA A 326 -14.83 -8.76 21.62
C ALA A 326 -16.15 -7.96 21.64
N THR A 327 -17.25 -8.64 21.95
CA THR A 327 -18.30 -8.08 22.81
C THR A 327 -17.71 -7.97 24.21
N THR A 328 -17.69 -6.74 24.76
CA THR A 328 -17.63 -6.40 26.20
C THR A 328 -16.87 -7.34 27.15
N GLN A 329 -15.66 -6.94 27.55
CA GLN A 329 -15.35 -6.84 28.99
C GLN A 329 -14.10 -5.98 29.22
N HIS A 330 -14.28 -4.90 29.99
CA HIS A 330 -13.21 -4.11 30.57
C HIS A 330 -12.47 -4.98 31.59
N ARG A 331 -11.16 -5.19 31.40
CA ARG A 331 -10.26 -5.41 32.53
C ARG A 331 -8.96 -4.65 32.31
N SER A 332 -8.75 -3.71 33.22
CA SER A 332 -7.48 -3.08 33.53
C SER A 332 -6.45 -4.14 33.88
N ASP A 333 -5.29 -4.14 33.22
CA ASP A 333 -4.05 -4.64 33.82
C ASP A 333 -2.89 -3.79 33.29
N GLY A 334 -2.37 -2.94 34.18
CA GLY A 334 -0.99 -2.48 34.11
C GLY A 334 -0.04 -3.63 34.45
N VAL A 335 1.25 -3.34 34.50
CA VAL A 335 2.36 -4.29 34.77
C VAL A 335 2.92 -4.99 33.51
N VAL A 336 3.66 -4.25 32.67
CA VAL A 336 4.94 -4.70 32.05
C VAL A 336 5.83 -3.50 31.64
N LEU A 337 5.87 -2.41 32.41
CA LEU A 337 6.64 -1.19 32.04
C LEU A 337 7.97 -0.99 32.79
N GLY A 338 8.38 -1.93 33.65
CA GLY A 338 9.55 -1.73 34.54
C GLY A 338 10.93 -2.15 34.01
N ALA A 339 11.04 -3.15 33.12
CA ALA A 339 12.29 -3.89 32.98
C ALA A 339 13.17 -3.59 31.75
N LEU A 340 12.73 -2.79 30.77
CA LEU A 340 13.43 -2.67 29.47
C LEU A 340 14.10 -1.30 29.23
N ARG A 341 14.50 -0.60 30.29
CA ARG A 341 15.15 0.73 30.20
C ARG A 341 16.68 0.71 30.12
N ARG A 342 17.32 -0.46 30.16
CA ARG A 342 18.79 -0.54 30.24
C ARG A 342 19.35 -1.60 29.30
N SER A 343 19.61 -1.24 28.04
CA SER A 343 20.75 -1.73 27.23
C SER A 343 20.53 -1.53 25.72
N TRP A 344 20.69 -0.34 25.13
CA TRP A 344 20.94 -0.31 23.67
C TRP A 344 21.88 0.82 23.23
N PRO A 345 22.89 0.56 22.35
CA PRO A 345 23.99 1.47 22.08
C PRO A 345 23.77 2.40 20.87
N TRP A 346 22.58 2.43 20.27
CA TRP A 346 22.33 3.21 19.05
C TRP A 346 21.20 4.21 19.24
N ARG A 347 21.42 5.18 20.12
CA ARG A 347 20.66 6.45 20.16
C ARG A 347 21.05 7.32 18.98
#